data_AF-A0A4U9HPZ1-F1
#
_entry.id   AF-A0A4U9HPZ1-F1
#
_cell.length_a   1.000
_cell.length_b   1.000
_cell.length_c   1.000
_cell.angle_alpha   90.00
_cell.angle_beta   90.00
_cell.angle_gamma   90.00
#
_symmetry.space_group_name_H-M   'P 1'
#
loop_
_entity.id
_entity.type
_entity.pdbx_description
1 polymer ?
#
loop_
_entity_poly.entity_id
_entity_poly.type
_entity_poly.pdbx_seq_one_letter_code
_entity_poly.pdbx_strand_id
1 'polypeptide(L)'
;MSLIQNPVLPGFNPDPSIIRVGDTYYIANSTFEWFPGVRLHESKDLQNWNLLPSPLSTTALLDMRGNPSSGGIWAPALSYADGKFWLVYTDVKITEGAFKDMTNYLTTATDIRGPWTDPVKLNGVGF
;
A
#
# COMPACT_ATOMS: atom_id res chain seq x y z
N MET A 1 19.84 -25.31 -1.97
CA MET A 1 18.94 -24.15 -2.17
C MET A 1 17.80 -24.29 -1.19
N SER A 2 17.56 -23.26 -0.38
CA SER A 2 16.37 -23.19 0.47
C SER A 2 15.17 -22.88 -0.43
N LEU A 3 14.08 -23.62 -0.27
CA LEU A 3 12.85 -23.41 -1.03
C LEU A 3 11.98 -22.37 -0.31
N ILE A 4 11.38 -21.45 -1.07
CA ILE A 4 10.37 -20.52 -0.56
C ILE A 4 9.22 -21.32 0.07
N GLN A 5 8.81 -20.95 1.28
CA GLN A 5 7.69 -21.54 2.00
C GLN A 5 6.53 -20.55 2.00
N ASN A 6 5.39 -20.97 1.47
CA ASN A 6 4.19 -20.14 1.43
C ASN A 6 3.29 -20.36 2.66
N PRO A 7 2.53 -19.34 3.09
CA PRO A 7 2.56 -17.96 2.58
C PRO A 7 3.81 -17.20 3.06
N VAL A 8 4.49 -16.48 2.14
CA VAL A 8 5.66 -15.66 2.50
C VAL A 8 5.33 -14.50 3.45
N LEU A 9 4.08 -14.04 3.42
CA LEU A 9 3.51 -13.05 4.34
C LEU A 9 2.23 -13.64 4.96
N PRO A 10 2.32 -14.39 6.08
CA PRO A 10 1.15 -14.98 6.73
C PRO A 10 0.23 -13.93 7.38
N GLY A 11 -1.02 -14.30 7.65
CA GLY A 11 -2.00 -13.43 8.30
C GLY A 11 -2.64 -12.43 7.33
N PHE A 12 -3.05 -11.26 7.85
CA PHE A 12 -3.76 -10.21 7.11
C PHE A 12 -2.79 -9.44 6.21
N ASN A 13 -2.40 -10.01 5.06
CA ASN A 13 -1.56 -9.39 4.04
C ASN A 13 -2.16 -9.58 2.63
N PRO A 14 -3.30 -8.95 2.31
CA PRO A 14 -3.97 -9.09 1.02
C PRO A 14 -3.34 -8.21 -0.06
N ASP A 15 -3.76 -8.43 -1.30
CA ASP A 15 -3.46 -7.58 -2.46
C ASP A 15 -1.96 -7.22 -2.64
N PRO A 16 -1.07 -8.21 -2.78
CA PRO A 16 0.36 -7.95 -2.86
C PRO A 16 0.74 -7.25 -4.19
N SER A 17 1.25 -6.03 -4.09
CA SER A 17 1.94 -5.33 -5.17
C SER A 17 3.45 -5.46 -5.00
N ILE A 18 4.09 -6.33 -5.79
CA ILE A 18 5.53 -6.60 -5.71
C ILE A 18 6.33 -5.79 -6.73
N ILE A 19 7.48 -5.26 -6.32
CA ILE A 19 8.48 -4.63 -7.19
C ILE A 19 9.90 -5.03 -6.83
N ARG A 20 10.86 -4.68 -7.69
CA ARG A 20 12.30 -4.79 -7.44
C ARG A 20 13.00 -3.45 -7.73
N VAL A 21 13.88 -3.04 -6.83
CA VAL A 21 14.78 -1.88 -7.01
C VAL A 21 16.21 -2.32 -6.67
N GLY A 22 17.08 -2.33 -7.68
CA GLY A 22 18.40 -2.93 -7.52
C GLY A 22 18.30 -4.41 -7.15
N ASP A 23 18.91 -4.79 -6.03
CA ASP A 23 18.90 -6.14 -5.46
C ASP A 23 17.84 -6.36 -4.38
N THR A 24 16.96 -5.38 -4.12
CA THR A 24 15.90 -5.46 -3.10
C THR A 24 14.52 -5.60 -3.73
N TYR A 25 13.70 -6.47 -3.17
CA TYR A 25 12.29 -6.66 -3.50
C TYR A 25 11.41 -6.03 -2.43
N TYR A 26 10.28 -5.48 -2.85
CA TYR A 26 9.31 -4.87 -1.94
C TYR A 26 7.91 -5.39 -2.23
N ILE A 27 7.10 -5.61 -1.20
CA ILE A 27 5.67 -5.88 -1.32
C ILE A 27 4.90 -4.81 -0.55
N ALA A 28 3.92 -4.22 -1.21
CA ALA A 28 2.86 -3.42 -0.58
C ALA A 28 1.58 -4.27 -0.48
N ASN A 29 0.93 -4.25 0.70
CA ASN A 29 -0.35 -4.92 0.94
C ASN A 29 -1.41 -3.90 1.40
N SER A 30 -2.67 -4.19 1.11
CA SER A 30 -3.81 -3.40 1.60
C SER A 30 -3.95 -3.53 3.12
N THR A 31 -4.46 -2.48 3.76
CA THR A 31 -4.64 -2.41 5.23
C THR A 31 -6.05 -2.06 5.66
N PHE A 32 -6.92 -1.73 4.70
CA PHE A 32 -8.29 -1.31 4.92
C PHE A 32 -8.38 -0.19 5.97
N GLU A 33 -9.16 -0.36 7.03
CA GLU A 33 -9.34 0.62 8.12
C GLU A 33 -8.15 0.69 9.11
N TRP A 34 -7.16 -0.18 9.00
CA TRP A 34 -6.01 -0.19 9.91
C TRP A 34 -5.02 0.91 9.57
N PHE A 35 -4.64 1.69 10.59
CA PHE A 35 -3.68 2.79 10.51
C PHE A 35 -2.40 2.47 11.29
N PRO A 36 -1.19 2.78 10.79
CA PRO A 36 -0.88 3.48 9.54
C PRO A 36 -1.18 2.63 8.29
N GLY A 37 -1.50 3.31 7.17
CA GLY A 37 -2.01 2.67 5.97
C GLY A 37 -0.92 2.15 5.02
N VAL A 38 -1.26 1.08 4.29
CA VAL A 38 -0.37 0.26 3.43
C VAL A 38 0.73 -0.41 4.23
N ARG A 39 0.79 -1.75 4.18
CA ARG A 39 1.89 -2.49 4.81
C ARG A 39 3.00 -2.73 3.81
N LEU A 40 4.23 -2.38 4.17
CA LEU A 40 5.41 -2.56 3.33
C LEU A 40 6.32 -3.63 3.91
N HIS A 41 6.82 -4.52 3.04
CA HIS A 41 7.86 -5.47 3.38
C HIS A 41 9.01 -5.37 2.38
N GLU A 42 10.24 -5.66 2.83
CA GLU A 42 11.41 -5.80 1.97
C GLU A 42 12.06 -7.18 2.09
N SER A 43 12.65 -7.65 0.99
CA SER A 43 13.41 -8.90 0.94
C SER A 43 14.56 -8.78 -0.06
N LYS A 44 15.65 -9.52 0.19
CA LYS A 44 16.76 -9.70 -0.77
C LYS A 44 16.69 -11.04 -1.50
N ASP A 45 15.92 -11.99 -0.99
CA ASP A 45 15.95 -13.40 -1.41
C ASP A 45 14.56 -13.98 -1.75
N LEU A 46 13.50 -13.15 -1.68
CA LEU A 46 12.09 -13.52 -1.86
C LEU A 46 11.54 -14.52 -0.82
N GLN A 47 12.38 -14.96 0.12
CA GLN A 47 12.03 -15.93 1.15
C GLN A 47 11.82 -15.25 2.50
N ASN A 48 12.77 -14.42 2.91
CA ASN A 48 12.77 -13.75 4.20
C ASN A 48 12.33 -12.30 3.98
N TRP A 49 11.26 -11.90 4.65
CA TRP A 49 10.62 -10.59 4.49
C TRP A 49 10.64 -9.84 5.81
N ASN A 50 11.14 -8.60 5.79
CA ASN A 50 11.15 -7.71 6.94
C ASN A 50 10.09 -6.62 6.78
N LEU A 51 9.37 -6.31 7.85
CA LEU A 51 8.41 -5.22 7.89
C LEU A 51 9.12 -3.86 7.84
N LEU A 52 8.60 -2.95 7.03
CA LEU A 52 9.05 -1.56 6.91
C LEU A 52 8.03 -0.59 7.52
N PRO A 53 8.44 0.66 7.82
CA PRO A 53 7.51 1.72 8.17
C PRO A 53 6.44 1.90 7.08
N SER A 54 5.18 2.02 7.49
CA SER A 54 4.07 2.27 6.57
C SER A 54 4.14 3.66 5.95
N PRO A 55 3.84 3.80 4.64
CA PRO A 55 3.97 5.06 3.92
C PRO A 55 2.89 6.06 4.34
N LEU A 56 1.66 5.60 4.64
CA LEU A 56 0.52 6.45 4.99
C LEU A 56 0.41 6.60 6.52
N SER A 57 1.38 7.28 7.11
CA SER A 57 1.58 7.37 8.57
C SER A 57 1.06 8.66 9.22
N THR A 58 0.48 9.57 8.45
CA THR A 58 -0.09 10.83 8.95
C THR A 58 -1.50 11.06 8.40
N THR A 59 -2.30 11.89 9.07
CA THR A 59 -3.64 12.26 8.62
C THR A 59 -3.65 13.12 7.35
N ALA A 60 -2.53 13.78 7.03
CA ALA A 60 -2.37 14.50 5.75
C ALA A 60 -2.31 13.53 4.56
N LEU A 61 -1.75 12.33 4.77
CA LEU A 61 -1.71 11.28 3.76
C LEU A 61 -2.98 10.42 3.78
N LEU A 62 -3.56 10.18 4.96
CA LEU A 62 -4.69 9.28 5.11
C LEU A 62 -5.56 9.62 6.33
N ASP A 63 -6.78 10.09 6.07
CA ASP A 63 -7.79 10.31 7.10
C ASP A 63 -8.98 9.35 6.91
N MET A 64 -9.02 8.32 7.77
CA MET A 64 -10.04 7.27 7.76
C MET A 64 -11.03 7.38 8.91
N ARG A 65 -11.08 8.52 9.61
CA ARG A 65 -12.06 8.72 10.69
C ARG A 65 -13.47 8.60 10.10
N GLY A 66 -14.24 7.65 10.63
CA GLY A 66 -15.60 7.37 10.17
C GLY A 66 -15.71 6.45 8.96
N ASN A 67 -14.61 5.88 8.45
CA ASN A 67 -14.67 4.87 7.39
C ASN A 67 -15.42 3.62 7.87
N PRO A 68 -16.16 2.93 6.97
CA PRO A 68 -16.78 1.66 7.29
C PRO A 68 -15.73 0.57 7.51
N SER A 69 -16.12 -0.51 8.19
CA SER A 69 -15.31 -1.73 8.26
C SER A 69 -14.98 -2.24 6.86
N SER A 70 -13.75 -2.69 6.65
CA SER A 70 -13.21 -3.06 5.33
C SER A 70 -13.29 -1.94 4.25
N GLY A 71 -13.47 -0.68 4.66
CA GLY A 71 -13.24 0.50 3.83
C GLY A 71 -11.77 0.91 3.85
N GLY A 72 -11.48 2.20 3.61
CA GLY A 72 -10.11 2.70 3.69
C GLY A 72 -9.20 2.13 2.62
N ILE A 73 -8.00 1.69 3.01
CA ILE A 73 -6.92 1.29 2.11
C ILE A 73 -7.20 -0.06 1.45
N TRP A 74 -7.77 0.01 0.24
CA TRP A 74 -7.87 -1.14 -0.66
C TRP A 74 -6.54 -1.40 -1.39
N ALA A 75 -6.54 -2.35 -2.33
CA ALA A 75 -5.36 -2.80 -3.07
C ALA A 75 -4.42 -1.65 -3.50
N PRO A 76 -3.20 -1.57 -2.95
CA PRO A 76 -2.22 -0.59 -3.36
C PRO A 76 -1.53 -1.03 -4.66
N ALA A 77 -0.97 -0.08 -5.39
CA ALA A 77 -0.01 -0.34 -6.46
C ALA A 77 1.28 0.43 -6.19
N LEU A 78 2.36 -0.32 -5.94
CA LEU A 78 3.71 0.20 -5.75
C LEU A 78 4.50 0.00 -7.06
N SER A 79 5.18 1.04 -7.52
CA SER A 79 6.10 1.00 -8.67
C SER A 79 7.37 1.80 -8.41
N TYR A 80 8.43 1.56 -9.19
CA TYR A 80 9.66 2.33 -9.13
C TYR A 80 10.08 2.76 -10.53
N ALA A 81 10.25 4.07 -10.71
CA ALA A 81 10.68 4.69 -11.97
C ALA A 81 11.26 6.07 -11.66
N ASP A 82 12.14 6.58 -12.52
CA ASP A 82 12.69 7.95 -12.41
C ASP A 82 13.34 8.26 -11.05
N GLY A 83 14.03 7.27 -10.47
CA GLY A 83 14.75 7.42 -9.20
C GLY A 83 13.87 7.52 -7.95
N LYS A 84 12.58 7.14 -8.04
CA LYS A 84 11.64 7.21 -6.93
C LYS A 84 10.60 6.08 -6.95
N PHE A 85 10.08 5.81 -5.77
CA PHE A 85 8.91 4.98 -5.54
C PHE A 85 7.64 5.81 -5.83
N TRP A 86 6.68 5.13 -6.44
CA TRP A 86 5.35 5.66 -6.72
C TRP A 86 4.35 4.71 -6.07
N LEU A 87 3.50 5.24 -5.21
CA LEU A 87 2.46 4.49 -4.53
C LEU A 87 1.11 5.07 -4.93
N VAL A 88 0.34 4.27 -5.65
CA VAL A 88 -1.09 4.51 -5.84
C VAL A 88 -1.84 3.76 -4.74
N TYR A 89 -2.76 4.44 -4.07
CA TYR A 89 -3.61 3.86 -3.05
C TYR A 89 -5.03 4.42 -3.14
N THR A 90 -5.96 3.71 -2.54
CA THR A 90 -7.38 4.01 -2.62
C THR A 90 -7.93 4.16 -1.22
N ASP A 91 -8.73 5.20 -0.99
CA ASP A 91 -9.52 5.35 0.24
C ASP A 91 -11.00 5.12 -0.10
N VAL A 92 -11.54 3.97 0.28
CA VAL A 92 -12.92 3.56 0.02
C VAL A 92 -13.83 4.00 1.17
N LYS A 93 -14.86 4.78 0.85
CA LYS A 93 -15.81 5.36 1.81
C LYS A 93 -17.14 4.61 1.86
N ILE A 94 -17.52 3.93 0.79
CA ILE A 94 -18.73 3.09 0.74
C ILE A 94 -18.33 1.68 0.34
N THR A 95 -18.69 0.70 1.17
CA THR A 95 -18.38 -0.73 0.94
C THR A 95 -19.60 -1.56 0.54
N GLU A 96 -20.81 -1.05 0.75
CA GLU A 96 -22.08 -1.75 0.52
C GLU A 96 -23.06 -0.91 -0.31
N GLY A 97 -24.06 -1.56 -0.91
CA GLY A 97 -25.06 -0.92 -1.75
C GLY A 97 -24.65 -0.85 -3.22
N ALA A 98 -25.30 0.05 -3.97
CA ALA A 98 -25.16 0.14 -5.42
C ALA A 98 -23.87 0.85 -5.88
N PHE A 99 -23.18 1.55 -4.98
CA PHE A 99 -22.01 2.35 -5.30
C PHE A 99 -20.80 1.91 -4.49
N LYS A 100 -19.61 2.18 -5.02
CA LYS A 100 -18.33 1.99 -4.32
C LYS A 100 -17.55 3.30 -4.31
N ASP A 101 -18.09 4.31 -3.65
CA ASP A 101 -17.44 5.63 -3.56
C ASP A 101 -16.04 5.50 -2.96
N MET A 102 -15.07 5.95 -3.73
CA MET A 102 -13.65 5.87 -3.41
C MET A 102 -12.91 7.07 -3.99
N THR A 103 -11.71 7.33 -3.50
CA THR A 103 -10.77 8.21 -4.20
C THR A 103 -9.42 7.53 -4.32
N ASN A 104 -8.84 7.58 -5.51
CA ASN A 104 -7.50 7.12 -5.80
C ASN A 104 -6.51 8.28 -5.68
N TYR A 105 -5.41 8.03 -5.01
CA TYR A 105 -4.35 8.99 -4.76
C TYR A 105 -3.01 8.45 -5.22
N LEU A 106 -2.10 9.35 -5.53
CA LEU A 106 -0.69 9.07 -5.78
C LEU A 106 0.15 9.78 -4.73
N THR A 107 1.10 9.08 -4.14
CA THR A 107 2.22 9.67 -3.39
C THR A 107 3.55 9.09 -3.88
N THR A 108 4.64 9.82 -3.70
CA THR A 108 5.98 9.41 -4.15
C THR A 108 7.02 9.60 -3.05
N ALA A 109 8.11 8.83 -3.11
CA ALA A 109 9.26 8.98 -2.22
C ALA A 109 10.54 8.52 -2.91
N THR A 110 11.68 9.16 -2.65
CA THR A 110 12.99 8.69 -3.15
C THR A 110 13.58 7.55 -2.32
N ASP A 111 13.13 7.40 -1.07
CA ASP A 111 13.42 6.26 -0.19
C ASP A 111 12.10 5.59 0.19
N ILE A 112 12.04 4.26 0.19
CA ILE A 112 10.85 3.48 0.56
C ILE A 112 10.37 3.80 1.99
N ARG A 113 11.28 4.25 2.87
CA ARG A 113 11.00 4.68 4.26
C ARG A 113 10.47 6.10 4.36
N GLY A 114 10.36 6.81 3.22
CA GLY A 114 9.90 8.19 3.14
C GLY A 114 11.04 9.22 3.20
N PRO A 115 10.72 10.52 3.30
CA PRO A 115 9.36 11.06 3.39
C PRO A 115 8.55 10.82 2.11
N TRP A 116 7.26 10.55 2.29
CA TRP A 116 6.28 10.45 1.20
C TRP A 116 5.67 11.83 0.95
N THR A 117 5.50 12.21 -0.31
CA THR A 117 4.93 13.50 -0.70
C THR A 117 3.46 13.60 -0.35
N ASP A 118 2.93 14.82 -0.24
CA ASP A 118 1.48 15.04 -0.15
C ASP A 118 0.74 14.33 -1.29
N PRO A 119 -0.48 13.84 -1.04
CA PRO A 119 -1.18 12.99 -1.99
C PRO A 119 -1.76 13.80 -3.15
N VAL A 120 -1.46 13.37 -4.36
CA VAL A 120 -2.07 13.87 -5.59
C VAL A 120 -3.34 13.08 -5.84
N LYS A 121 -4.50 13.74 -5.83
CA LYS A 121 -5.77 13.13 -6.22
C LYS A 121 -5.75 12.76 -7.70
N LEU A 122 -6.03 11.49 -8.03
CA LEU A 122 -6.07 11.00 -9.40
C LEU A 122 -7.51 11.05 -9.95
N ASN A 123 -8.38 10.19 -9.44
CA ASN A 123 -9.80 10.11 -9.78
C ASN A 123 -10.59 9.60 -8.57
N GLY A 124 -11.92 9.56 -8.68
CA GLY A 124 -12.79 9.11 -7.59
C GLY A 124 -14.15 8.64 -8.08
N VAL A 125 -14.12 7.79 -9.10
CA VAL A 125 -15.34 7.20 -9.66
C VAL A 125 -15.41 5.76 -9.16
N GLY A 126 -16.38 5.48 -8.29
CA GLY A 126 -16.76 4.12 -7.95
C GLY A 126 -17.33 3.41 -9.19
N PHE A 127 -17.30 2.08 -9.16
CA PHE A 127 -18.00 1.24 -10.14
C PHE A 127 -19.52 1.35 -9.95
#